data_AF-A0A066XPW9-F1
#
_entry.id   AF-A0A066XPW9-F1
#
_cell.length_a   1.000
_cell.length_b   1.000
_cell.length_c   1.000
_cell.angle_alpha   90.00
_cell.angle_beta   90.00
_cell.angle_gamma   90.00
#
_symmetry.space_group_name_H-M   'P 1'
#
loop_
_entity.id
_entity.type
_entity.pdbx_description
1 polymer ?
#
loop_
_entity_poly.entity_id
_entity_poly.type
_entity_poly.pdbx_seq_one_letter_code
_entity_poly.pdbx_strand_id
1 'polypeptide(L)'
;MSTIQSIVLFFTLVSVCYSQQQRPLRTPFPLVPIFRNAIASASVPIVPTPVPSSVSSTTSSAPPSTVTVDNGETITVLPGVVVVGAGIGGFYIVNGVTFPIAAGESVVAGSEPPNPDDPDIPKSDKPESSTRASATSTSSSAIPSATSAEYIIFAKENTTKADGDGFSNTLVGLVGADSMDTIVNDADIPFLWRANLTPGQREMVKANRVVARVDINHPLTRDHPELGNAQSSATRQKRAEMSQIPAVDNDIFDLRTLSTPPKQKGTVPDPEYRYDDFAGRGITVYVVDTGPFDLQHEEFTAPSADVSRRELNVAKNKKFSLADAQHGNCVASKTVGVTTGTAKRANLVGVRIDFTHFGLFRGLQAAANEIRQKGLEGKAVVTTSILMRAPDDIYITSMRKVIRRLINMDVPVVVAAGNKFRDGLTEPDKLPAVMAKELPIIVVGSAERDFRIAATSRRGDLVTTFAISADIKCADPLDQAGLATDSGTSFAAPQVAGVVAYWMSHPEFAGHSTPGSVAETLRNITAALSYPRVAEAGFPPIAWNGHDLAWPNRVSFRTV
;
A
#
# COMPACT_ATOMS: atom_id res chain seq x y z
N MET A 1 -53.33 -50.75 49.32
CA MET A 1 -53.94 -49.61 48.62
C MET A 1 -52.91 -49.15 47.58
N SER A 2 -52.67 -49.92 46.52
CA SER A 2 -53.50 -50.07 45.29
C SER A 2 -53.09 -48.99 44.27
N THR A 3 -52.32 -49.30 43.22
CA THR A 3 -52.75 -49.80 41.88
C THR A 3 -53.64 -48.79 41.11
N ILE A 4 -53.51 -48.62 39.78
CA ILE A 4 -53.07 -49.57 38.75
C ILE A 4 -52.51 -48.92 37.45
N GLN A 5 -51.64 -49.68 36.75
CA GLN A 5 -51.24 -49.68 35.32
C GLN A 5 -50.90 -48.41 34.49
N SER A 6 -49.86 -48.59 33.67
CA SER A 6 -49.50 -47.80 32.48
C SER A 6 -50.14 -48.35 31.19
N ILE A 7 -50.13 -47.55 30.11
CA ILE A 7 -50.25 -48.01 28.72
C ILE A 7 -49.16 -47.31 27.88
N VAL A 8 -48.58 -48.04 26.93
CA VAL A 8 -47.65 -47.57 25.90
C VAL A 8 -48.31 -47.79 24.54
N LEU A 9 -48.11 -46.90 23.57
CA LEU A 9 -48.48 -47.17 22.18
C LEU A 9 -47.38 -46.72 21.20
N PHE A 10 -46.85 -47.67 20.46
CA PHE A 10 -46.02 -47.44 19.28
C PHE A 10 -46.91 -47.06 18.09
N PHE A 11 -46.36 -46.30 17.14
CA PHE A 11 -46.79 -46.38 15.75
C PHE A 11 -45.59 -46.44 14.81
N THR A 12 -45.26 -47.65 14.38
CA THR A 12 -44.42 -47.92 13.20
C THR A 12 -45.32 -48.17 11.99
N LEU A 13 -44.97 -47.60 10.85
CA LEU A 13 -45.55 -47.97 9.55
C LEU A 13 -44.45 -47.88 8.49
N VAL A 14 -44.26 -48.96 7.73
CA VAL A 14 -43.16 -49.18 6.78
C VAL A 14 -43.71 -49.97 5.59
N SER A 15 -43.24 -49.67 4.38
CA SER A 15 -43.47 -50.42 3.14
C SER A 15 -44.91 -50.37 2.56
N VAL A 16 -45.16 -50.63 1.26
CA VAL A 16 -44.25 -51.17 0.21
C VAL A 16 -44.52 -50.58 -1.20
N CYS A 17 -43.49 -50.68 -2.05
CA CYS A 17 -43.40 -50.58 -3.52
C CYS A 17 -44.63 -50.23 -4.39
N TYR A 18 -44.37 -49.37 -5.41
CA TYR A 18 -44.28 -49.91 -6.77
C TYR A 18 -43.09 -49.31 -7.56
N SER A 19 -42.95 -49.63 -8.85
CA SER A 19 -41.68 -49.57 -9.60
C SER A 19 -41.84 -49.33 -11.12
N GLN A 20 -40.72 -49.02 -11.81
CA GLN A 20 -40.51 -48.86 -13.27
C GLN A 20 -41.11 -47.56 -13.88
N GLN A 21 -40.53 -46.92 -14.92
CA GLN A 21 -39.66 -47.40 -16.01
C GLN A 21 -38.41 -46.52 -16.29
N GLN A 22 -37.59 -46.89 -17.29
CA GLN A 22 -36.36 -46.19 -17.72
C GLN A 22 -36.35 -45.82 -19.23
N ARG A 23 -35.42 -44.91 -19.62
CA ARG A 23 -34.83 -44.72 -20.98
C ARG A 23 -35.76 -44.10 -22.07
N PRO A 24 -35.23 -43.65 -23.25
CA PRO A 24 -33.84 -43.61 -23.73
C PRO A 24 -33.33 -42.20 -24.18
N LEU A 25 -32.12 -42.19 -24.75
CA LEU A 25 -31.39 -41.06 -25.33
C LEU A 25 -32.12 -40.35 -26.51
N ARG A 26 -31.76 -39.08 -26.77
CA ARG A 26 -31.39 -38.62 -28.13
C ARG A 26 -30.59 -37.29 -28.12
N THR A 27 -29.53 -37.26 -28.91
CA THR A 27 -28.87 -36.03 -29.40
C THR A 27 -29.22 -35.80 -30.88
N PRO A 28 -28.94 -34.60 -31.41
CA PRO A 28 -28.41 -34.53 -32.77
C PRO A 28 -27.21 -33.57 -32.90
N PHE A 29 -26.14 -34.06 -33.54
CA PHE A 29 -25.11 -33.24 -34.18
C PHE A 29 -25.37 -33.17 -35.69
N PRO A 30 -24.98 -32.09 -36.40
CA PRO A 30 -24.61 -32.17 -37.81
C PRO A 30 -23.17 -32.69 -37.97
N LEU A 31 -22.93 -33.48 -39.04
CA LEU A 31 -21.60 -33.82 -39.57
C LEU A 31 -21.18 -32.75 -40.61
N VAL A 32 -20.03 -32.66 -41.30
CA VAL A 32 -18.97 -33.57 -41.86
C VAL A 32 -17.75 -32.64 -42.18
N PRO A 33 -16.48 -33.03 -42.49
CA PRO A 33 -15.73 -34.30 -42.37
C PRO A 33 -14.48 -34.23 -41.43
N ILE A 34 -13.76 -35.35 -41.32
CA ILE A 34 -12.37 -35.42 -40.81
C ILE A 34 -11.46 -35.97 -41.92
N PHE A 35 -10.25 -35.42 -42.08
CA PHE A 35 -9.18 -36.06 -42.87
C PHE A 35 -8.33 -36.99 -41.98
N ARG A 36 -8.01 -38.19 -42.48
CA ARG A 36 -7.09 -39.14 -41.83
C ARG A 36 -5.66 -38.95 -42.32
N ASN A 37 -4.70 -39.01 -41.40
CA ASN A 37 -3.58 -39.97 -41.37
C ASN A 37 -2.75 -39.68 -40.10
N ALA A 38 -2.54 -40.60 -39.16
CA ALA A 38 -1.90 -41.93 -39.19
C ALA A 38 -0.49 -41.84 -38.57
N ILE A 39 -0.23 -42.66 -37.56
CA ILE A 39 0.96 -42.60 -36.68
C ILE A 39 1.96 -43.69 -37.09
N ALA A 40 3.25 -43.39 -37.00
CA ALA A 40 4.31 -44.39 -36.89
C ALA A 40 5.38 -43.91 -35.91
N SER A 41 5.71 -44.74 -34.91
CA SER A 41 6.74 -44.45 -33.89
C SER A 41 8.00 -45.25 -34.15
N ALA A 42 9.17 -44.65 -33.95
CA ALA A 42 10.46 -45.31 -33.81
C ALA A 42 11.37 -44.47 -32.88
N SER A 43 12.37 -45.08 -32.24
CA SER A 43 13.04 -44.49 -31.08
C SER A 43 14.50 -44.93 -30.91
N VAL A 44 15.39 -43.98 -30.53
CA VAL A 44 16.74 -44.20 -29.92
C VAL A 44 17.79 -44.78 -30.90
N PRO A 45 19.13 -44.57 -30.77
CA PRO A 45 19.93 -43.96 -29.68
C PRO A 45 20.83 -42.75 -30.06
N ILE A 46 21.64 -42.29 -29.09
CA ILE A 46 22.70 -41.25 -29.18
C ILE A 46 24.09 -41.90 -29.29
N VAL A 47 25.01 -41.33 -30.08
CA VAL A 47 26.47 -41.56 -30.01
C VAL A 47 27.22 -40.23 -30.30
N PRO A 48 28.31 -39.86 -29.57
CA PRO A 48 29.05 -38.60 -29.76
C PRO A 48 30.46 -38.74 -30.40
N THR A 49 31.19 -37.61 -30.50
CA THR A 49 32.61 -37.40 -30.92
C THR A 49 32.90 -37.36 -32.44
N PRO A 50 34.05 -36.83 -32.93
CA PRO A 50 35.16 -36.13 -32.25
C PRO A 50 35.52 -34.72 -32.82
N VAL A 51 36.62 -34.13 -32.33
CA VAL A 51 37.19 -32.81 -32.71
C VAL A 51 38.40 -32.96 -33.66
N PRO A 52 38.65 -32.02 -34.59
CA PRO A 52 39.97 -31.76 -35.18
C PRO A 52 40.55 -30.38 -34.79
N SER A 53 41.87 -30.19 -34.95
CA SER A 53 42.65 -29.15 -34.25
C SER A 53 43.25 -28.04 -35.14
N SER A 54 43.49 -26.87 -34.50
CA SER A 54 44.63 -25.95 -34.67
C SER A 54 45.02 -25.37 -36.04
N VAL A 55 44.92 -24.03 -36.15
CA VAL A 55 45.95 -23.15 -36.77
C VAL A 55 46.11 -21.91 -35.86
N SER A 56 47.29 -21.28 -35.84
CA SER A 56 47.67 -20.22 -34.89
C SER A 56 48.06 -18.89 -35.54
N SER A 57 47.78 -17.78 -34.86
CA SER A 57 48.55 -16.53 -34.94
C SER A 57 48.34 -15.67 -33.68
N THR A 58 49.23 -14.69 -33.47
CA THR A 58 49.63 -14.16 -32.16
C THR A 58 48.96 -12.86 -31.70
N THR A 59 49.32 -12.43 -30.49
CA THR A 59 49.19 -11.08 -29.88
C THR A 59 47.78 -10.58 -29.52
N SER A 60 47.45 -10.74 -28.24
CA SER A 60 46.83 -9.68 -27.42
C SER A 60 47.43 -9.76 -26.02
N SER A 61 47.73 -8.62 -25.41
CA SER A 61 48.25 -8.55 -24.04
C SER A 61 47.16 -8.90 -23.04
N ALA A 62 47.40 -9.88 -22.16
CA ALA A 62 46.55 -10.05 -21.00
C ALA A 62 46.57 -8.77 -20.14
N PRO A 63 45.44 -8.34 -19.54
CA PRO A 63 45.46 -7.28 -18.53
C PRO A 63 46.32 -7.74 -17.33
N PRO A 64 46.94 -6.81 -16.59
CA PRO A 64 47.74 -7.18 -15.43
C PRO A 64 46.87 -7.91 -14.40
N SER A 65 47.42 -8.99 -13.82
CA SER A 65 46.75 -9.73 -12.75
C SER A 65 46.38 -8.78 -11.63
N THR A 66 45.08 -8.67 -11.35
CA THR A 66 44.53 -7.78 -10.32
C THR A 66 44.07 -8.61 -9.14
N VAL A 67 44.42 -8.22 -7.92
CA VAL A 67 43.99 -8.87 -6.68
C VAL A 67 43.44 -7.83 -5.72
N THR A 68 42.28 -8.10 -5.14
CA THR A 68 41.60 -7.21 -4.18
C THR A 68 41.86 -7.67 -2.76
N VAL A 69 42.14 -6.74 -1.84
CA VAL A 69 42.18 -6.96 -0.38
C VAL A 69 41.11 -6.14 0.31
N ASP A 70 40.52 -6.67 1.37
CA ASP A 70 39.47 -6.00 2.16
C ASP A 70 39.60 -6.34 3.65
N ASN A 71 38.89 -5.63 4.53
CA ASN A 71 38.76 -5.93 5.97
C ASN A 71 40.09 -6.05 6.74
N GLY A 72 41.16 -5.40 6.27
CA GLY A 72 42.49 -5.49 6.86
C GLY A 72 43.27 -6.76 6.49
N GLU A 73 42.81 -7.54 5.50
CA GLU A 73 43.48 -8.75 5.02
C GLU A 73 44.92 -8.45 4.56
N THR A 74 45.82 -9.43 4.76
CA THR A 74 47.22 -9.37 4.32
C THR A 74 47.50 -10.53 3.37
N ILE A 75 47.83 -10.22 2.11
CA ILE A 75 48.13 -11.22 1.06
C ILE A 75 49.59 -11.14 0.60
N THR A 76 50.13 -12.22 0.02
CA THR A 76 51.43 -12.21 -0.67
C THR A 76 51.23 -12.19 -2.18
N VAL A 77 51.88 -11.27 -2.88
CA VAL A 77 51.78 -11.11 -4.34
C VAL A 77 53.15 -11.04 -5.00
N LEU A 78 53.20 -11.38 -6.29
CA LEU A 78 54.40 -11.21 -7.12
C LEU A 78 54.55 -9.74 -7.55
N PRO A 79 55.78 -9.25 -7.80
CA PRO A 79 55.99 -7.96 -8.45
C PRO A 79 55.23 -7.86 -9.78
N GLY A 80 54.67 -6.68 -10.08
CA GLY A 80 53.86 -6.40 -11.27
C GLY A 80 52.37 -6.73 -11.15
N VAL A 81 51.92 -7.35 -10.05
CA VAL A 81 50.50 -7.52 -9.73
C VAL A 81 49.87 -6.17 -9.35
N VAL A 82 48.66 -5.87 -9.84
CA VAL A 82 47.89 -4.71 -9.36
C VAL A 82 47.13 -5.15 -8.11
N VAL A 83 47.46 -4.56 -6.97
CA VAL A 83 46.69 -4.72 -5.73
C VAL A 83 45.66 -3.61 -5.67
N VAL A 84 44.44 -3.91 -5.23
CA VAL A 84 43.36 -2.94 -5.03
C VAL A 84 42.81 -3.06 -3.61
N GLY A 85 42.74 -1.95 -2.88
CA GLY A 85 42.07 -1.91 -1.59
C GLY A 85 40.55 -1.78 -1.75
N ALA A 86 39.79 -2.64 -1.09
CA ALA A 86 38.33 -2.56 -0.96
C ALA A 86 37.92 -2.32 0.50
N GLY A 87 36.66 -1.93 0.71
CA GLY A 87 36.04 -1.70 2.02
C GLY A 87 36.80 -0.74 2.93
N ILE A 88 37.68 -1.24 3.79
CA ILE A 88 38.54 -0.44 4.71
C ILE A 88 40.02 -0.39 4.30
N GLY A 89 40.41 -1.05 3.21
CA GLY A 89 41.79 -1.28 2.82
C GLY A 89 42.38 -2.57 3.41
N GLY A 90 43.66 -2.78 3.19
CA GLY A 90 44.39 -3.97 3.62
C GLY A 90 45.90 -3.83 3.44
N PHE A 91 46.60 -4.96 3.39
CA PHE A 91 48.04 -5.02 3.22
C PHE A 91 48.45 -6.05 2.16
N TYR A 92 49.58 -5.82 1.50
CA TYR A 92 50.16 -6.78 0.57
C TYR A 92 51.68 -6.94 0.79
N ILE A 93 52.18 -8.15 0.60
CA ILE A 93 53.57 -8.52 0.82
C ILE A 93 54.25 -8.78 -0.54
N VAL A 94 55.37 -8.09 -0.78
CA VAL A 94 56.24 -8.26 -1.94
C VAL A 94 57.67 -8.46 -1.45
N ASN A 95 58.37 -9.49 -1.93
CA ASN A 95 59.75 -9.80 -1.54
C ASN A 95 60.00 -9.85 -0.01
N GLY A 96 58.97 -10.17 0.78
CA GLY A 96 59.02 -10.21 2.25
C GLY A 96 58.75 -8.88 2.96
N VAL A 97 58.50 -7.79 2.24
CA VAL A 97 58.12 -6.48 2.79
C VAL A 97 56.61 -6.26 2.67
N THR A 98 55.97 -5.85 3.77
CA THR A 98 54.53 -5.56 3.83
C THR A 98 54.26 -4.08 3.57
N PHE A 99 53.30 -3.80 2.68
CA PHE A 99 52.85 -2.46 2.30
C PHE A 99 51.35 -2.29 2.59
N PRO A 100 50.89 -1.16 3.14
CA PRO A 100 49.47 -0.84 3.25
C PRO A 100 48.89 -0.42 1.88
N ILE A 101 47.58 -0.58 1.71
CA ILE A 101 46.81 -0.01 0.60
C ILE A 101 45.43 0.44 1.11
N ALA A 102 45.05 1.70 0.84
CA ALA A 102 43.79 2.24 1.34
C ALA A 102 42.58 1.79 0.50
N ALA A 103 41.38 1.91 1.08
CA ALA A 103 40.14 1.63 0.36
C ALA A 103 39.99 2.51 -0.88
N GLY A 104 39.82 1.89 -2.04
CA GLY A 104 39.70 2.56 -3.35
C GLY A 104 41.03 2.84 -4.05
N GLU A 105 42.18 2.67 -3.39
CA GLU A 105 43.49 2.79 -4.04
C GLU A 105 43.84 1.54 -4.84
N SER A 106 44.64 1.73 -5.89
CA SER A 106 45.29 0.65 -6.65
C SER A 106 46.77 0.91 -6.81
N VAL A 107 47.60 -0.09 -6.53
CA VAL A 107 49.07 0.02 -6.52
C VAL A 107 49.68 -1.16 -7.27
N VAL A 108 50.71 -0.91 -8.08
CA VAL A 108 51.49 -1.96 -8.72
C VAL A 108 52.52 -2.49 -7.73
N ALA A 109 52.44 -3.79 -7.41
CA ALA A 109 53.37 -4.45 -6.52
C ALA A 109 54.82 -4.28 -6.99
N GLY A 110 55.65 -3.55 -6.23
CA GLY A 110 57.08 -3.41 -6.50
C GLY A 110 57.51 -2.28 -7.45
N SER A 111 56.63 -1.32 -7.79
CA SER A 111 57.09 -0.03 -8.32
C SER A 111 57.63 0.86 -7.19
N GLU A 112 58.74 1.57 -7.41
CA GLU A 112 59.28 2.52 -6.43
C GLU A 112 58.33 3.71 -6.17
N PRO A 113 58.32 4.27 -4.93
CA PRO A 113 57.55 5.47 -4.62
C PRO A 113 58.17 6.72 -5.27
N PRO A 114 57.38 7.76 -5.57
CA PRO A 114 57.88 9.00 -6.15
C PRO A 114 58.82 9.75 -5.20
N ASN A 115 59.96 10.22 -5.71
CA ASN A 115 60.91 11.05 -4.99
C ASN A 115 60.33 12.48 -4.76
N PRO A 116 60.35 13.05 -3.53
CA PRO A 116 59.78 14.37 -3.27
C PRO A 116 60.56 15.57 -3.85
N ASP A 117 61.86 15.41 -4.12
CA ASP A 117 62.77 16.50 -4.44
C ASP A 117 63.14 16.55 -5.94
N ASP A 118 62.26 17.15 -6.76
CA ASP A 118 62.54 17.51 -8.17
C ASP A 118 62.18 19.00 -8.42
N PRO A 119 63.14 19.91 -8.69
CA PRO A 119 62.97 21.34 -8.47
C PRO A 119 62.43 22.18 -9.67
N ASP A 120 61.89 21.57 -10.73
CA ASP A 120 61.45 22.30 -11.94
C ASP A 120 59.92 22.54 -12.00
N ILE A 121 59.45 23.64 -11.38
CA ILE A 121 58.07 24.14 -11.51
C ILE A 121 58.06 25.65 -11.88
N PRO A 122 57.82 26.00 -13.16
CA PRO A 122 57.45 27.36 -13.56
C PRO A 122 56.07 27.75 -13.01
N LYS A 123 55.92 29.01 -12.57
CA LYS A 123 54.70 29.51 -11.93
C LYS A 123 53.59 29.84 -12.93
N SER A 124 52.34 29.76 -12.45
CA SER A 124 51.16 30.24 -13.16
C SER A 124 51.12 31.76 -13.21
N ASP A 125 50.76 32.32 -14.37
CA ASP A 125 50.35 33.71 -14.54
C ASP A 125 49.15 33.83 -15.51
N LYS A 126 48.54 35.03 -15.58
CA LYS A 126 47.16 35.26 -16.09
C LYS A 126 47.11 35.73 -17.59
N PRO A 127 45.94 36.07 -18.21
CA PRO A 127 45.65 35.65 -19.59
C PRO A 127 45.49 36.79 -20.62
N GLU A 128 45.59 36.50 -21.92
CA GLU A 128 44.70 37.14 -22.92
C GLU A 128 44.62 36.48 -24.32
N SER A 129 43.47 36.74 -24.96
CA SER A 129 43.08 36.77 -26.38
C SER A 129 43.69 35.85 -27.46
N SER A 130 42.78 35.05 -28.05
CA SER A 130 42.57 34.84 -29.50
C SER A 130 43.70 34.37 -30.44
N THR A 131 43.53 33.17 -31.01
CA THR A 131 43.31 33.02 -32.47
C THR A 131 42.59 31.72 -32.80
N ARG A 132 42.01 31.61 -34.01
CA ARG A 132 41.10 30.53 -34.41
C ARG A 132 41.75 29.61 -35.44
N ALA A 133 42.01 28.35 -35.06
CA ALA A 133 42.42 27.29 -35.97
C ALA A 133 41.53 26.05 -35.75
N SER A 134 41.02 25.47 -36.84
CA SER A 134 40.18 24.27 -36.77
C SER A 134 41.06 23.03 -36.58
N ALA A 135 40.90 22.32 -35.48
CA ALA A 135 41.41 20.97 -35.27
C ALA A 135 40.24 19.98 -35.21
N THR A 136 40.42 18.80 -35.79
CA THR A 136 39.38 17.77 -35.96
C THR A 136 38.78 17.32 -34.64
N SER A 137 37.45 17.24 -34.56
CA SER A 137 36.74 16.76 -33.38
C SER A 137 36.82 15.24 -33.23
N THR A 138 37.93 14.74 -32.67
CA THR A 138 37.88 13.46 -31.95
C THR A 138 37.02 13.64 -30.71
N SER A 139 35.84 13.03 -30.70
CA SER A 139 34.98 13.02 -29.53
C SER A 139 35.65 12.22 -28.42
N SER A 140 36.25 12.92 -27.45
CA SER A 140 36.44 12.35 -26.12
C SER A 140 35.04 12.03 -25.58
N SER A 141 34.65 10.76 -25.63
CA SER A 141 33.38 10.28 -25.10
C SER A 141 33.32 10.62 -23.61
N ALA A 142 32.62 11.72 -23.28
CA ALA A 142 32.40 12.11 -21.90
C ALA A 142 31.71 10.93 -21.20
N ILE A 143 32.40 10.34 -20.22
CA ILE A 143 31.84 9.27 -19.39
C ILE A 143 30.52 9.83 -18.82
N PRO A 144 29.36 9.24 -19.11
CA PRO A 144 28.09 9.78 -18.66
C PRO A 144 28.14 9.91 -17.14
N SER A 145 27.96 11.14 -16.62
CA SER A 145 27.87 11.37 -15.18
C SER A 145 26.72 10.52 -14.67
N ALA A 146 27.06 9.47 -13.91
CA ALA A 146 26.19 8.32 -13.72
C ALA A 146 25.17 8.61 -12.60
N THR A 147 24.21 9.48 -12.91
CA THR A 147 23.24 10.05 -11.97
C THR A 147 22.53 8.96 -11.17
N SER A 148 22.45 9.16 -9.87
CA SER A 148 21.72 8.28 -8.97
C SER A 148 20.22 8.38 -9.19
N ALA A 149 19.53 7.24 -9.17
CA ALA A 149 18.08 7.16 -9.16
C ALA A 149 17.58 6.45 -7.89
N GLU A 150 16.34 6.72 -7.51
CA GLU A 150 15.71 6.06 -6.37
C GLU A 150 15.16 4.68 -6.77
N TYR A 151 15.62 3.64 -6.07
CA TYR A 151 15.23 2.25 -6.30
C TYR A 151 14.51 1.65 -5.10
N ILE A 152 13.52 0.81 -5.37
CA ILE A 152 12.94 -0.14 -4.43
C ILE A 152 13.71 -1.46 -4.53
N ILE A 153 14.16 -1.99 -3.41
CA ILE A 153 14.91 -3.24 -3.32
C ILE A 153 14.04 -4.24 -2.55
N PHE A 154 13.79 -5.41 -3.15
CA PHE A 154 12.99 -6.48 -2.56
C PHE A 154 13.90 -7.59 -2.02
N ALA A 155 13.64 -8.06 -0.80
CA ALA A 155 14.29 -9.25 -0.25
C ALA A 155 13.76 -10.54 -0.90
N LYS A 156 14.56 -11.61 -0.85
CA LYS A 156 14.07 -12.97 -1.11
C LYS A 156 13.13 -13.41 0.01
N GLU A 157 12.12 -14.20 -0.34
CA GLU A 157 11.33 -14.90 0.66
C GLU A 157 12.23 -15.81 1.51
N ASN A 158 11.89 -15.94 2.80
CA ASN A 158 12.70 -16.61 3.83
C ASN A 158 14.06 -15.94 4.17
N THR A 159 14.29 -14.68 3.77
CA THR A 159 15.39 -13.85 4.32
C THR A 159 15.32 -13.82 5.85
N THR A 160 16.41 -14.18 6.53
CA THR A 160 16.45 -14.16 8.01
C THR A 160 16.64 -12.75 8.56
N LYS A 161 16.38 -12.53 9.86
CA LYS A 161 16.63 -11.21 10.46
C LYS A 161 18.11 -10.79 10.34
N ALA A 162 19.04 -11.70 10.61
CA ALA A 162 20.47 -11.41 10.51
C ALA A 162 20.90 -11.06 9.08
N ASP A 163 20.30 -11.70 8.07
CA ASP A 163 20.55 -11.39 6.66
C ASP A 163 19.99 -10.02 6.26
N GLY A 164 18.75 -9.73 6.66
CA GLY A 164 18.08 -8.46 6.38
C GLY A 164 18.74 -7.28 7.08
N ASP A 165 19.13 -7.44 8.36
CA ASP A 165 19.87 -6.44 9.13
C ASP A 165 21.28 -6.23 8.54
N GLY A 166 22.01 -7.30 8.21
CA GLY A 166 23.35 -7.22 7.60
C GLY A 166 23.34 -6.56 6.21
N PHE A 167 22.35 -6.86 5.38
CA PHE A 167 22.17 -6.17 4.10
C PHE A 167 21.71 -4.71 4.29
N SER A 168 20.92 -4.41 5.33
CA SER A 168 20.58 -3.02 5.68
C SER A 168 21.84 -2.21 6.01
N ASN A 169 22.76 -2.78 6.82
CA ASN A 169 24.06 -2.14 7.10
C ASN A 169 24.93 -1.99 5.84
N THR A 170 24.86 -2.94 4.90
CA THR A 170 25.53 -2.85 3.60
C THR A 170 25.02 -1.66 2.79
N LEU A 171 23.70 -1.44 2.75
CA LEU A 171 23.11 -0.28 2.08
C LEU A 171 23.49 1.04 2.76
N VAL A 172 23.48 1.11 4.10
CA VAL A 172 23.96 2.29 4.84
C VAL A 172 25.40 2.64 4.46
N GLY A 173 26.29 1.64 4.36
CA GLY A 173 27.67 1.84 3.91
C GLY A 173 27.81 2.28 2.44
N LEU A 174 26.88 1.89 1.57
CA LEU A 174 26.90 2.25 0.15
C LEU A 174 26.32 3.64 -0.16
N VAL A 175 25.28 4.09 0.56
CA VAL A 175 24.53 5.33 0.21
C VAL A 175 24.37 6.34 1.34
N GLY A 176 24.76 5.98 2.58
CA GLY A 176 24.48 6.76 3.78
C GLY A 176 23.05 6.57 4.30
N ALA A 177 22.88 6.64 5.63
CA ALA A 177 21.60 6.31 6.28
C ALA A 177 20.42 7.21 5.82
N ASP A 178 20.66 8.50 5.58
CA ASP A 178 19.61 9.44 5.15
C ASP A 178 19.05 9.17 3.74
N SER A 179 19.87 8.55 2.88
CA SER A 179 19.56 8.16 1.50
C SER A 179 18.81 6.83 1.41
N MET A 180 18.49 6.22 2.54
CA MET A 180 17.95 4.87 2.68
C MET A 180 16.64 4.88 3.50
N ASP A 181 15.81 3.86 3.32
CA ASP A 181 14.63 3.61 4.14
C ASP A 181 14.26 2.12 4.13
N THR A 182 13.58 1.61 5.17
CA THR A 182 13.37 0.16 5.39
C THR A 182 11.93 -0.15 5.84
N ILE A 183 11.33 -1.19 5.26
CA ILE A 183 10.05 -1.77 5.69
C ILE A 183 10.31 -3.16 6.30
N VAL A 184 9.68 -3.42 7.44
CA VAL A 184 9.89 -4.64 8.25
C VAL A 184 8.58 -5.37 8.53
N ASN A 185 8.63 -6.70 8.59
CA ASN A 185 7.47 -7.53 8.92
C ASN A 185 7.22 -7.61 10.44
N ASP A 186 6.26 -8.43 10.88
CA ASP A 186 5.82 -8.55 12.28
C ASP A 186 6.92 -9.07 13.23
N ALA A 187 7.90 -9.80 12.72
CA ALA A 187 9.11 -10.21 13.46
C ALA A 187 10.24 -9.15 13.40
N ASP A 188 9.90 -7.93 12.95
CA ASP A 188 10.81 -6.82 12.62
C ASP A 188 12.00 -7.26 11.71
N ILE A 189 11.73 -8.17 10.76
CA ILE A 189 12.66 -8.59 9.71
C ILE A 189 12.52 -7.64 8.51
N PRO A 190 13.62 -6.98 8.05
CA PRO A 190 13.65 -6.22 6.80
C PRO A 190 13.29 -7.07 5.57
N PHE A 191 12.36 -6.58 4.74
CA PHE A 191 11.99 -7.26 3.49
C PHE A 191 11.86 -6.32 2.27
N LEU A 192 11.81 -5.01 2.49
CA LEU A 192 11.78 -4.00 1.43
C LEU A 192 12.65 -2.80 1.85
N TRP A 193 13.40 -2.25 0.91
CA TRP A 193 14.17 -1.03 1.11
C TRP A 193 13.95 -0.01 -0.01
N ARG A 194 14.22 1.26 0.28
CA ARG A 194 14.44 2.31 -0.71
C ARG A 194 15.88 2.79 -0.58
N ALA A 195 16.56 3.02 -1.71
CA ALA A 195 17.90 3.60 -1.74
C ALA A 195 18.14 4.40 -3.02
N ASN A 196 18.90 5.51 -2.93
CA ASN A 196 19.41 6.25 -4.09
C ASN A 196 20.71 5.60 -4.58
N LEU A 197 20.67 4.92 -5.74
CA LEU A 197 21.81 4.17 -6.27
C LEU A 197 22.29 4.74 -7.61
N THR A 198 23.60 4.89 -7.76
CA THR A 198 24.24 4.98 -9.09
C THR A 198 24.09 3.64 -9.84
N PRO A 199 24.23 3.63 -11.19
CA PRO A 199 24.22 2.39 -11.97
C PRO A 199 25.20 1.32 -11.48
N GLY A 200 26.39 1.69 -10.99
CA GLY A 200 27.38 0.74 -10.44
C GLY A 200 26.91 0.10 -9.13
N GLN A 201 26.51 0.93 -8.15
CA GLN A 201 25.95 0.46 -6.87
C GLN A 201 24.71 -0.43 -7.09
N ARG A 202 23.88 -0.13 -8.11
CA ARG A 202 22.70 -0.92 -8.45
C ARG A 202 23.04 -2.35 -8.87
N GLU A 203 24.08 -2.56 -9.67
CA GLU A 203 24.50 -3.93 -10.03
C GLU A 203 25.14 -4.66 -8.85
N MET A 204 25.90 -3.96 -7.99
CA MET A 204 26.39 -4.54 -6.71
C MET A 204 25.24 -4.99 -5.81
N VAL A 205 24.19 -4.17 -5.69
CA VAL A 205 22.99 -4.48 -4.89
C VAL A 205 22.22 -5.67 -5.47
N LYS A 206 22.01 -5.72 -6.79
CA LYS A 206 21.38 -6.88 -7.47
C LYS A 206 22.13 -8.19 -7.26
N ALA A 207 23.46 -8.14 -7.18
CA ALA A 207 24.31 -9.32 -6.96
C ALA A 207 24.27 -9.85 -5.51
N ASN A 208 23.72 -9.08 -4.55
CA ASN A 208 23.68 -9.49 -3.15
C ASN A 208 22.76 -10.69 -2.93
N ARG A 209 23.22 -11.68 -2.15
CA ARG A 209 22.47 -12.91 -1.85
C ARG A 209 21.07 -12.68 -1.26
N VAL A 210 20.84 -11.58 -0.54
CA VAL A 210 19.55 -11.23 0.07
C VAL A 210 18.53 -10.68 -0.93
N VAL A 211 19.00 -10.04 -2.00
CA VAL A 211 18.14 -9.31 -2.94
C VAL A 211 17.46 -10.27 -3.92
N ALA A 212 16.15 -10.13 -4.05
CA ALA A 212 15.33 -10.77 -5.09
C ALA A 212 15.22 -9.88 -6.34
N ARG A 213 15.02 -8.57 -6.16
CA ARG A 213 14.84 -7.62 -7.27
C ARG A 213 15.16 -6.18 -6.87
N VAL A 214 15.46 -5.36 -7.87
CA VAL A 214 15.71 -3.91 -7.74
C VAL A 214 14.94 -3.19 -8.84
N ASP A 215 13.89 -2.46 -8.45
CA ASP A 215 12.98 -1.71 -9.33
C ASP A 215 13.17 -0.21 -9.14
N ILE A 216 12.82 0.62 -10.12
CA ILE A 216 12.76 2.08 -9.93
C ILE A 216 11.56 2.42 -9.04
N ASN A 217 11.70 3.36 -8.09
CA ASN A 217 10.55 3.86 -7.34
C ASN A 217 9.68 4.75 -8.25
N HIS A 218 8.65 4.17 -8.86
CA HIS A 218 7.77 4.89 -9.75
C HIS A 218 6.77 5.80 -8.99
N PRO A 219 6.44 6.98 -9.54
CA PRO A 219 5.34 7.81 -9.03
C PRO A 219 4.00 7.11 -9.24
N LEU A 220 3.05 7.37 -8.34
CA LEU A 220 1.68 6.89 -8.47
C LEU A 220 0.88 7.74 -9.47
N THR A 221 -0.33 7.28 -9.80
CA THR A 221 -1.27 8.02 -10.67
C THR A 221 -2.63 8.16 -9.97
N ARG A 222 -3.18 9.38 -9.99
CA ARG A 222 -4.51 9.71 -9.44
C ARG A 222 -5.64 9.23 -10.38
N ASP A 223 -6.83 9.05 -9.83
CA ASP A 223 -8.08 8.80 -10.57
C ASP A 223 -9.15 9.82 -10.09
N HIS A 224 -9.69 10.70 -10.95
CA HIS A 224 -10.57 11.83 -10.57
C HIS A 224 -11.97 11.80 -11.25
N PRO A 225 -13.07 12.25 -10.58
CA PRO A 225 -14.42 12.49 -11.16
C PRO A 225 -15.02 13.93 -10.91
N GLU A 226 -16.28 14.19 -11.33
CA GLU A 226 -16.98 15.51 -11.35
C GLU A 226 -18.38 15.51 -10.61
N LEU A 227 -19.24 16.57 -10.67
CA LEU A 227 -20.12 17.04 -9.52
C LEU A 227 -21.55 17.72 -9.76
N GLY A 228 -22.59 17.49 -8.91
CA GLY A 228 -23.87 18.25 -8.57
C GLY A 228 -24.72 17.82 -7.28
N ASN A 229 -25.74 18.59 -6.73
CA ASN A 229 -26.40 18.51 -5.35
C ASN A 229 -27.87 17.89 -5.17
N ALA A 230 -28.78 17.88 -4.12
CA ALA A 230 -29.17 18.59 -2.83
C ALA A 230 -30.00 17.76 -1.70
N GLN A 231 -30.88 18.34 -0.81
CA GLN A 231 -31.42 17.93 0.59
C GLN A 231 -32.90 17.33 0.77
N SER A 232 -33.62 17.03 1.94
CA SER A 232 -33.45 16.40 3.34
C SER A 232 -34.79 16.22 4.24
N SER A 233 -34.99 15.24 5.19
CA SER A 233 -35.99 15.10 6.38
C SER A 233 -36.22 13.65 7.01
N ALA A 234 -36.40 13.23 8.32
CA ALA A 234 -36.76 13.72 9.73
C ALA A 234 -36.02 12.99 10.96
N THR A 235 -36.31 13.18 12.30
CA THR A 235 -35.48 12.73 13.52
C THR A 235 -36.21 12.02 14.74
N ARG A 236 -35.46 11.53 15.76
CA ARG A 236 -35.76 10.52 16.84
C ARG A 236 -35.61 11.03 18.30
N GLN A 237 -35.41 10.11 19.26
CA GLN A 237 -35.00 10.24 20.68
C GLN A 237 -34.52 8.83 21.17
N LYS A 238 -33.66 8.60 22.18
CA LYS A 238 -32.73 9.39 23.04
C LYS A 238 -32.15 8.44 24.12
N ARG A 239 -30.85 8.18 24.41
CA ARG A 239 -29.49 8.64 24.00
C ARG A 239 -29.20 10.15 23.98
N ALA A 240 -27.93 10.55 24.15
CA ALA A 240 -27.48 11.92 23.87
C ALA A 240 -27.30 12.08 22.35
N GLU A 241 -28.43 12.01 21.64
CA GLU A 241 -28.48 12.08 20.18
C GLU A 241 -28.00 13.46 19.74
N MET A 242 -26.88 13.50 19.04
CA MET A 242 -26.38 14.70 18.40
C MET A 242 -26.96 14.76 16.99
N SER A 243 -27.63 15.87 16.68
CA SER A 243 -28.01 16.22 15.32
C SER A 243 -27.14 17.39 14.82
N GLN A 244 -26.69 17.29 13.57
CA GLN A 244 -26.11 18.40 12.83
C GLN A 244 -27.06 18.76 11.69
N ILE A 245 -27.58 20.00 11.70
CA ILE A 245 -28.47 20.53 10.66
C ILE A 245 -27.60 21.02 9.48
N PRO A 246 -28.05 20.85 8.22
CA PRO A 246 -27.48 21.45 7.03
C PRO A 246 -27.27 22.96 7.17
N ALA A 247 -26.13 23.41 6.69
CA ALA A 247 -25.87 24.80 6.42
C ALA A 247 -26.15 25.11 4.93
N VAL A 248 -26.07 26.39 4.55
CA VAL A 248 -26.35 26.85 3.17
C VAL A 248 -25.19 26.49 2.22
N ASP A 249 -23.98 26.44 2.77
CA ASP A 249 -22.70 26.08 2.16
C ASP A 249 -22.36 24.58 2.30
N ASN A 250 -22.76 23.95 3.42
CA ASN A 250 -22.56 22.52 3.68
C ASN A 250 -23.89 21.76 3.87
N ASP A 251 -24.33 21.11 2.80
CA ASP A 251 -25.59 20.34 2.73
C ASP A 251 -25.55 18.98 3.46
N ILE A 252 -24.35 18.47 3.78
CA ILE A 252 -24.09 17.20 4.51
C ILE A 252 -24.92 15.98 4.07
N PHE A 253 -25.32 15.88 2.81
CA PHE A 253 -26.18 14.77 2.33
C PHE A 253 -25.56 13.39 2.48
N ASP A 254 -24.24 13.29 2.37
CA ASP A 254 -23.49 12.08 2.62
C ASP A 254 -23.62 11.63 4.08
N LEU A 255 -23.32 12.53 5.02
CA LEU A 255 -23.45 12.24 6.45
C LEU A 255 -24.90 11.91 6.82
N ARG A 256 -25.87 12.70 6.31
CA ARG A 256 -27.30 12.44 6.50
C ARG A 256 -27.72 11.09 5.93
N THR A 257 -27.17 10.67 4.80
CA THR A 257 -27.39 9.31 4.26
C THR A 257 -26.80 8.26 5.22
N LEU A 258 -25.59 8.46 5.72
CA LEU A 258 -24.94 7.56 6.67
C LEU A 258 -25.69 7.45 8.01
N SER A 259 -26.48 8.43 8.44
CA SER A 259 -27.31 8.32 9.66
C SER A 259 -28.74 7.84 9.41
N THR A 260 -29.33 8.14 8.25
CA THR A 260 -30.70 7.72 7.88
C THR A 260 -30.80 6.19 7.90
N PRO A 261 -31.76 5.58 8.62
CA PRO A 261 -31.96 4.13 8.69
C PRO A 261 -32.68 3.55 7.44
N PRO A 262 -32.79 2.22 7.30
CA PRO A 262 -33.52 1.61 6.19
C PRO A 262 -35.03 1.94 6.28
N LYS A 263 -35.51 2.79 5.36
CA LYS A 263 -36.93 3.14 5.20
C LYS A 263 -37.56 2.32 4.07
N GLN A 264 -38.82 1.93 4.22
CA GLN A 264 -39.52 1.11 3.22
C GLN A 264 -39.91 1.86 1.92
N LYS A 265 -39.68 3.18 1.81
CA LYS A 265 -39.89 4.02 0.62
C LYS A 265 -39.18 5.37 0.76
N GLY A 266 -38.78 5.99 -0.35
CA GLY A 266 -38.84 7.46 -0.47
C GLY A 266 -37.55 8.30 -0.54
N THR A 267 -36.40 7.77 -0.98
CA THR A 267 -35.35 8.53 -1.72
C THR A 267 -34.79 9.85 -1.16
N VAL A 268 -35.01 10.22 0.11
CA VAL A 268 -34.43 11.44 0.72
C VAL A 268 -33.85 11.09 2.09
N PRO A 269 -32.58 11.47 2.39
CA PRO A 269 -32.02 11.28 3.72
C PRO A 269 -32.69 12.19 4.75
N ASP A 270 -32.51 11.88 6.02
CA ASP A 270 -32.96 12.65 7.18
C ASP A 270 -32.46 14.11 7.17
N PRO A 271 -33.05 15.04 7.97
CA PRO A 271 -32.81 16.48 7.84
C PRO A 271 -31.43 16.81 8.36
N GLU A 272 -30.88 15.93 9.20
CA GLU A 272 -29.84 16.14 10.17
C GLU A 272 -28.94 14.91 10.10
N TYR A 273 -27.64 15.12 10.20
CA TYR A 273 -26.74 14.01 10.46
C TYR A 273 -26.90 13.62 11.94
N ARG A 274 -27.43 12.42 12.19
CA ARG A 274 -27.61 11.86 13.54
C ARG A 274 -26.47 10.93 13.94
N TYR A 275 -25.91 11.17 15.11
CA TYR A 275 -24.84 10.37 15.69
C TYR A 275 -24.88 10.45 17.22
N ASP A 276 -24.20 9.52 17.89
CA ASP A 276 -24.03 9.57 19.34
C ASP A 276 -22.73 10.26 19.75
N ASP A 277 -22.77 10.93 20.90
CA ASP A 277 -21.70 11.71 21.54
C ASP A 277 -20.36 10.94 21.75
N PHE A 278 -20.37 9.61 21.56
CA PHE A 278 -19.15 8.81 21.37
C PHE A 278 -18.30 9.33 20.20
N ALA A 279 -18.86 9.49 19.00
CA ALA A 279 -18.26 10.15 17.83
C ALA A 279 -16.78 9.78 17.51
N GLY A 280 -16.32 8.56 17.85
CA GLY A 280 -14.93 8.12 17.66
C GLY A 280 -13.98 8.39 18.85
N ARG A 281 -14.47 8.92 19.97
CA ARG A 281 -13.67 9.30 21.15
C ARG A 281 -12.82 8.13 21.66
N GLY A 282 -11.55 8.42 21.96
CA GLY A 282 -10.56 7.43 22.40
C GLY A 282 -9.94 6.60 21.27
N ILE A 283 -10.48 6.65 20.05
CA ILE A 283 -9.92 6.00 18.86
C ILE A 283 -9.00 6.99 18.12
N THR A 284 -8.01 6.47 17.41
CA THR A 284 -7.10 7.26 16.56
C THR A 284 -7.20 6.82 15.10
N VAL A 285 -7.65 7.71 14.21
CA VAL A 285 -7.65 7.44 12.76
C VAL A 285 -6.35 7.95 12.14
N TYR A 286 -5.63 7.03 11.51
CA TYR A 286 -4.45 7.31 10.71
C TYR A 286 -4.87 7.43 9.24
N VAL A 287 -4.79 8.64 8.70
CA VAL A 287 -5.11 8.96 7.29
C VAL A 287 -3.80 8.94 6.50
N VAL A 288 -3.53 7.84 5.79
CA VAL A 288 -2.33 7.70 4.96
C VAL A 288 -2.61 8.26 3.58
N ASP A 289 -2.15 9.48 3.33
CA ASP A 289 -2.46 10.22 2.11
C ASP A 289 -1.32 11.19 1.71
N THR A 290 -1.50 11.83 0.57
CA THR A 290 -0.77 13.04 0.18
C THR A 290 -1.08 14.22 1.12
N GLY A 291 -0.23 15.25 1.10
CA GLY A 291 -0.35 16.43 1.96
C GLY A 291 0.53 17.58 1.46
N PRO A 292 0.75 18.64 2.26
CA PRO A 292 0.54 18.74 3.71
C PRO A 292 -0.92 18.74 4.15
N PHE A 293 -1.13 18.36 5.42
CA PHE A 293 -2.40 18.56 6.11
C PHE A 293 -2.39 19.94 6.79
N ASP A 294 -3.29 20.85 6.40
CA ASP A 294 -3.49 22.12 7.09
C ASP A 294 -4.39 21.91 8.31
N LEU A 295 -3.76 21.55 9.42
CA LEU A 295 -4.44 21.32 10.69
C LEU A 295 -4.76 22.62 11.45
N GLN A 296 -4.71 23.79 10.80
CA GLN A 296 -5.25 25.05 11.33
C GLN A 296 -6.60 25.43 10.72
N HIS A 297 -7.02 24.76 9.65
CA HIS A 297 -8.36 24.87 9.06
C HIS A 297 -9.45 24.49 10.07
N GLU A 298 -10.56 25.25 10.10
CA GLU A 298 -11.60 25.19 11.14
C GLU A 298 -12.25 23.80 11.27
N GLU A 299 -12.44 23.09 10.16
CA GLU A 299 -12.87 21.68 10.17
C GLU A 299 -12.07 20.78 11.13
N PHE A 300 -10.78 21.04 11.36
CA PHE A 300 -9.96 20.23 12.26
C PHE A 300 -10.04 20.65 13.72
N THR A 301 -10.77 21.72 14.08
CA THR A 301 -10.94 22.18 15.46
C THR A 301 -11.25 21.02 16.40
N ALA A 302 -10.45 20.86 17.46
CA ALA A 302 -10.66 19.81 18.44
C ALA A 302 -11.89 20.13 19.32
N PRO A 303 -12.90 19.26 19.40
CA PRO A 303 -14.11 19.53 20.19
C PRO A 303 -13.88 19.47 21.71
N SER A 304 -12.74 18.96 22.15
CA SER A 304 -12.31 18.89 23.55
C SER A 304 -10.79 18.64 23.64
N ALA A 305 -10.18 18.97 24.78
CA ALA A 305 -8.72 18.91 24.97
C ALA A 305 -8.13 17.47 24.97
N ASP A 306 -8.97 16.44 25.05
CA ASP A 306 -8.59 15.03 24.89
C ASP A 306 -8.64 14.53 23.44
N VAL A 307 -8.97 15.39 22.46
CA VAL A 307 -8.95 15.09 21.03
C VAL A 307 -7.78 15.81 20.36
N SER A 308 -6.90 15.05 19.70
CA SER A 308 -5.71 15.58 19.03
C SER A 308 -5.80 15.55 17.49
N ARG A 309 -5.09 16.49 16.86
CA ARG A 309 -4.82 16.56 15.42
C ARG A 309 -3.30 16.71 15.23
N ARG A 310 -2.68 15.94 14.34
CA ARG A 310 -1.25 16.08 14.00
C ARG A 310 -0.88 15.46 12.66
N GLU A 311 0.19 15.96 12.03
CA GLU A 311 0.84 15.30 10.89
C GLU A 311 1.90 14.30 11.40
N LEU A 312 2.01 13.14 10.74
CA LEU A 312 3.15 12.23 10.81
C LEU A 312 3.82 12.26 9.44
N ASN A 313 4.80 13.15 9.27
CA ASN A 313 5.43 13.38 7.97
C ASN A 313 6.50 12.30 7.69
N VAL A 314 6.29 11.50 6.64
CA VAL A 314 7.27 10.52 6.14
C VAL A 314 7.61 10.72 4.66
N ALA A 315 7.14 11.81 4.06
CA ALA A 315 7.57 12.26 2.74
C ALA A 315 8.99 12.83 2.80
N LYS A 316 9.88 12.37 1.91
CA LYS A 316 11.20 12.99 1.71
C LYS A 316 11.11 14.17 0.73
N ASN A 317 10.11 14.21 -0.16
CA ASN A 317 9.90 15.30 -1.09
C ASN A 317 9.24 16.51 -0.40
N LYS A 318 9.98 17.62 -0.35
CA LYS A 318 9.48 18.91 0.16
C LYS A 318 8.50 19.59 -0.80
N LYS A 319 8.52 19.25 -2.10
CA LYS A 319 7.57 19.77 -3.10
C LYS A 319 6.27 18.98 -3.07
N PHE A 320 5.16 19.70 -3.19
CA PHE A 320 3.80 19.18 -3.31
C PHE A 320 3.01 20.09 -4.26
N SER A 321 1.95 19.57 -4.86
CA SER A 321 0.98 20.36 -5.62
C SER A 321 -0.22 20.74 -4.74
N LEU A 322 -1.02 21.71 -5.20
CA LEU A 322 -2.30 22.02 -4.54
C LEU A 322 -3.22 20.80 -4.48
N ALA A 323 -3.22 19.93 -5.50
CA ALA A 323 -4.01 18.70 -5.50
C ALA A 323 -3.54 17.68 -4.45
N ASP A 324 -2.26 17.72 -4.04
CA ASP A 324 -1.74 16.88 -2.96
C ASP A 324 -2.22 17.37 -1.57
N ALA A 325 -2.24 18.68 -1.37
CA ALA A 325 -2.84 19.28 -0.17
C ALA A 325 -4.36 19.10 -0.13
N GLN A 326 -5.07 19.36 -1.25
CA GLN A 326 -6.53 19.29 -1.31
C GLN A 326 -7.02 17.86 -1.03
N HIS A 327 -6.41 16.84 -1.64
CA HIS A 327 -6.81 15.45 -1.42
C HIS A 327 -6.59 15.03 0.04
N GLY A 328 -5.41 15.32 0.62
CA GLY A 328 -5.12 15.01 2.02
C GLY A 328 -6.09 15.67 3.01
N ASN A 329 -6.32 16.97 2.87
CA ASN A 329 -7.24 17.71 3.74
C ASN A 329 -8.69 17.29 3.53
N CYS A 330 -9.10 16.98 2.30
CA CYS A 330 -10.43 16.47 2.02
C CYS A 330 -10.67 15.09 2.67
N VAL A 331 -9.73 14.14 2.49
CA VAL A 331 -9.82 12.80 3.12
C VAL A 331 -9.81 12.89 4.65
N ALA A 332 -8.97 13.75 5.23
CA ALA A 332 -8.91 13.93 6.68
C ALA A 332 -10.19 14.56 7.24
N SER A 333 -10.73 15.60 6.60
CA SER A 333 -11.96 16.27 7.05
C SER A 333 -13.20 15.39 6.89
N LYS A 334 -13.33 14.62 5.79
CA LYS A 334 -14.39 13.58 5.67
C LYS A 334 -14.30 12.48 6.74
N THR A 335 -13.17 12.34 7.42
CA THR A 335 -13.04 11.44 8.59
C THR A 335 -13.46 12.14 9.89
N VAL A 336 -12.81 13.26 10.26
CA VAL A 336 -12.90 13.85 11.62
C VAL A 336 -13.45 15.28 11.69
N GLY A 337 -13.78 15.88 10.55
CA GLY A 337 -14.13 17.29 10.41
C GLY A 337 -15.37 17.71 11.21
N VAL A 338 -15.33 18.89 11.85
CA VAL A 338 -16.41 19.33 12.75
C VAL A 338 -17.76 19.44 12.04
N THR A 339 -17.82 19.90 10.77
CA THR A 339 -19.04 19.84 9.97
C THR A 339 -19.05 18.71 8.93
N THR A 340 -17.90 18.26 8.41
CA THR A 340 -17.84 17.33 7.27
C THR A 340 -17.50 15.88 7.62
N GLY A 341 -17.05 15.57 8.84
CA GLY A 341 -16.60 14.24 9.25
C GLY A 341 -17.60 13.42 10.07
N THR A 342 -17.42 12.09 10.04
CA THR A 342 -18.24 11.09 10.75
C THR A 342 -17.70 10.74 12.15
N ALA A 343 -16.39 10.88 12.39
CA ALA A 343 -15.72 10.61 13.68
C ALA A 343 -15.16 11.88 14.31
N LYS A 344 -16.04 12.86 14.56
CA LYS A 344 -15.69 14.23 15.02
C LYS A 344 -14.78 14.26 16.26
N ARG A 345 -14.89 13.25 17.14
CA ARG A 345 -14.12 13.09 18.39
C ARG A 345 -13.00 12.05 18.34
N ALA A 346 -12.78 11.36 17.21
CA ALA A 346 -11.56 10.57 17.07
C ALA A 346 -10.33 11.47 16.99
N ASN A 347 -9.18 10.97 17.45
CA ASN A 347 -7.88 11.58 17.20
C ASN A 347 -7.51 11.43 15.72
N LEU A 348 -6.86 12.44 15.14
CA LEU A 348 -6.37 12.41 13.75
C LEU A 348 -4.86 12.35 13.68
N VAL A 349 -4.36 11.44 12.85
CA VAL A 349 -2.96 11.42 12.39
C VAL A 349 -2.94 11.47 10.86
N GLY A 350 -2.63 12.63 10.29
CA GLY A 350 -2.37 12.75 8.85
C GLY A 350 -0.99 12.21 8.53
N VAL A 351 -0.90 11.00 7.97
CA VAL A 351 0.38 10.36 7.62
C VAL A 351 0.75 10.76 6.20
N ARG A 352 1.51 11.86 6.07
CA ARG A 352 1.92 12.41 4.78
C ARG A 352 2.99 11.55 4.12
N ILE A 353 2.71 11.08 2.90
CA ILE A 353 3.63 10.26 2.09
C ILE A 353 4.15 10.99 0.84
N ASP A 354 5.26 10.50 0.28
CA ASP A 354 5.60 10.74 -1.12
C ASP A 354 4.61 9.97 -2.02
N PHE A 355 4.09 10.57 -3.08
CA PHE A 355 3.12 9.92 -4.00
C PHE A 355 3.82 8.94 -4.97
N THR A 356 4.41 7.89 -4.41
CA THR A 356 5.23 6.87 -5.09
C THR A 356 4.90 5.46 -4.60
N HIS A 357 5.33 4.44 -5.34
CA HIS A 357 5.19 3.04 -4.95
C HIS A 357 5.73 2.79 -3.53
N PHE A 358 6.97 3.23 -3.24
CA PHE A 358 7.55 3.08 -1.90
C PHE A 358 6.83 3.92 -0.84
N GLY A 359 6.38 5.13 -1.18
CA GLY A 359 5.70 6.03 -0.24
C GLY A 359 4.44 5.43 0.37
N LEU A 360 3.65 4.67 -0.40
CA LEU A 360 2.48 3.96 0.12
C LEU A 360 2.85 2.89 1.16
N PHE A 361 3.85 2.04 0.88
CA PHE A 361 4.38 1.10 1.87
C PHE A 361 4.88 1.84 3.11
N ARG A 362 5.61 2.94 2.91
CA ARG A 362 6.27 3.70 3.97
C ARG A 362 5.31 4.41 4.91
N GLY A 363 4.18 4.90 4.42
CA GLY A 363 3.10 5.49 5.21
C GLY A 363 2.33 4.45 6.02
N LEU A 364 1.95 3.32 5.41
CA LEU A 364 1.28 2.22 6.10
C LEU A 364 2.19 1.63 7.21
N GLN A 365 3.49 1.47 6.94
CA GLN A 365 4.48 1.08 7.94
C GLN A 365 4.67 2.15 9.04
N ALA A 366 4.57 3.43 8.71
CA ALA A 366 4.66 4.52 9.69
C ALA A 366 3.50 4.47 10.69
N ALA A 367 2.27 4.34 10.18
CA ALA A 367 1.09 4.15 11.01
C ALA A 367 1.22 2.91 11.90
N ALA A 368 1.59 1.76 11.32
CA ALA A 368 1.78 0.53 12.07
C ALA A 368 2.83 0.65 13.20
N ASN A 369 3.97 1.29 12.91
CA ASN A 369 5.02 1.49 13.91
C ASN A 369 4.60 2.45 15.02
N GLU A 370 3.90 3.55 14.70
CA GLU A 370 3.46 4.52 15.71
C GLU A 370 2.29 4.00 16.56
N ILE A 371 1.37 3.22 15.99
CA ILE A 371 0.30 2.53 16.72
C ILE A 371 0.90 1.66 17.83
N ARG A 372 1.86 0.79 17.46
CA ARG A 372 2.60 -0.08 18.40
C ARG A 372 3.41 0.71 19.43
N GLN A 373 4.07 1.80 19.01
CA GLN A 373 4.85 2.65 19.91
C GLN A 373 4.00 3.36 20.97
N LYS A 374 2.70 3.59 20.69
CA LYS A 374 1.79 4.36 21.55
C LYS A 374 0.72 3.54 22.27
N GLY A 375 0.73 2.20 22.16
CA GLY A 375 -0.26 1.34 22.85
C GLY A 375 -1.68 1.49 22.30
N LEU A 376 -1.79 1.74 20.98
CA LEU A 376 -3.03 2.03 20.25
C LEU A 376 -3.61 0.81 19.52
N GLU A 377 -3.07 -0.39 19.75
CA GLU A 377 -3.63 -1.66 19.32
C GLU A 377 -5.09 -1.81 19.79
N GLY A 378 -5.98 -2.23 18.90
CA GLY A 378 -7.44 -2.24 19.12
C GLY A 378 -8.09 -0.86 19.32
N LYS A 379 -7.34 0.25 19.21
CA LYS A 379 -7.81 1.64 19.42
C LYS A 379 -7.47 2.56 18.24
N ALA A 380 -7.17 1.99 17.08
CA ALA A 380 -6.83 2.73 15.88
C ALA A 380 -7.56 2.18 14.66
N VAL A 381 -7.78 3.06 13.68
CA VAL A 381 -8.23 2.72 12.32
C VAL A 381 -7.20 3.29 11.35
N VAL A 382 -6.84 2.55 10.31
CA VAL A 382 -6.04 3.08 9.19
C VAL A 382 -6.94 3.25 7.98
N THR A 383 -6.90 4.43 7.36
CA THR A 383 -7.57 4.69 6.08
C THR A 383 -6.58 5.18 5.04
N THR A 384 -6.76 4.74 3.79
CA THR A 384 -6.03 5.30 2.66
C THR A 384 -6.85 5.29 1.38
N SER A 385 -6.82 6.43 0.70
CA SER A 385 -7.40 6.63 -0.63
C SER A 385 -6.35 6.54 -1.73
N ILE A 386 -5.09 6.26 -1.36
CA ILE A 386 -3.95 6.11 -2.26
C ILE A 386 -3.88 4.67 -2.78
N LEU A 387 -4.06 4.49 -4.09
CA LEU A 387 -4.13 3.18 -4.73
C LEU A 387 -3.01 2.94 -5.73
N MET A 388 -2.28 1.83 -5.57
CA MET A 388 -1.16 1.42 -6.42
C MET A 388 -1.56 0.28 -7.36
N ARG A 389 -1.42 0.45 -8.67
CA ARG A 389 -1.44 -0.70 -9.59
C ARG A 389 -0.18 -1.53 -9.33
N ALA A 390 -0.32 -2.75 -8.86
CA ALA A 390 0.80 -3.67 -8.72
C ALA A 390 1.41 -3.96 -10.10
N PRO A 391 2.73 -3.81 -10.28
CA PRO A 391 3.42 -4.34 -11.46
C PRO A 391 3.34 -5.88 -11.55
N ASP A 392 3.47 -6.56 -10.41
CA ASP A 392 3.45 -8.02 -10.28
C ASP A 392 3.30 -8.48 -8.81
N ASP A 393 3.30 -9.80 -8.60
CA ASP A 393 3.06 -10.49 -7.33
C ASP A 393 4.02 -10.14 -6.19
N ILE A 394 5.23 -9.61 -6.45
CA ILE A 394 6.14 -9.23 -5.35
C ILE A 394 5.64 -7.98 -4.62
N TYR A 395 4.97 -7.07 -5.32
CA TYR A 395 4.32 -5.90 -4.71
C TYR A 395 3.09 -6.32 -3.89
N ILE A 396 2.31 -7.27 -4.41
CA ILE A 396 1.15 -7.83 -3.70
C ILE A 396 1.63 -8.53 -2.42
N THR A 397 2.64 -9.40 -2.52
CA THR A 397 3.19 -10.15 -1.39
C THR A 397 3.90 -9.25 -0.37
N SER A 398 4.53 -8.16 -0.82
CA SER A 398 5.08 -7.12 0.05
C SER A 398 3.98 -6.35 0.79
N MET A 399 2.90 -5.97 0.10
CA MET A 399 1.81 -5.19 0.71
C MET A 399 1.04 -6.04 1.72
N ARG A 400 0.89 -7.33 1.43
CA ARG A 400 0.28 -8.34 2.31
C ARG A 400 0.95 -8.38 3.68
N LYS A 401 2.28 -8.23 3.72
CA LYS A 401 3.06 -8.18 4.97
C LYS A 401 2.76 -6.91 5.77
N VAL A 402 2.67 -5.75 5.13
CA VAL A 402 2.35 -4.47 5.81
C VAL A 402 0.90 -4.41 6.30
N ILE A 403 -0.07 -4.87 5.51
CA ILE A 403 -1.48 -4.86 5.91
C ILE A 403 -1.77 -5.90 7.02
N ARG A 404 -1.12 -7.08 6.99
CA ARG A 404 -1.21 -8.05 8.09
C ARG A 404 -0.71 -7.49 9.42
N ARG A 405 0.37 -6.70 9.42
CA ARG A 405 0.87 -6.01 10.63
C ARG A 405 -0.21 -5.19 11.33
N LEU A 406 -1.02 -4.45 10.56
CA LEU A 406 -2.13 -3.66 11.08
C LEU A 406 -3.26 -4.55 11.62
N ILE A 407 -3.68 -5.54 10.85
CA ILE A 407 -4.76 -6.46 11.22
C ILE A 407 -4.40 -7.26 12.49
N ASN A 408 -3.15 -7.70 12.61
CA ASN A 408 -2.60 -8.41 13.78
C ASN A 408 -2.51 -7.53 15.05
N MET A 409 -2.68 -6.22 14.92
CA MET A 409 -2.79 -5.25 16.02
C MET A 409 -4.24 -4.81 16.27
N ASP A 410 -5.22 -5.55 15.75
CA ASP A 410 -6.66 -5.23 15.80
C ASP A 410 -7.01 -3.86 15.19
N VAL A 411 -6.25 -3.43 14.16
CA VAL A 411 -6.47 -2.17 13.43
C VAL A 411 -7.24 -2.45 12.14
N PRO A 412 -8.51 -2.00 12.00
CA PRO A 412 -9.23 -2.08 10.73
C PRO A 412 -8.57 -1.21 9.67
N VAL A 413 -8.55 -1.70 8.43
CA VAL A 413 -8.02 -0.98 7.28
C VAL A 413 -9.16 -0.70 6.29
N VAL A 414 -9.40 0.59 6.01
CA VAL A 414 -10.51 1.08 5.18
C VAL A 414 -9.96 1.81 3.95
N VAL A 415 -10.37 1.42 2.75
CA VAL A 415 -9.70 1.88 1.51
C VAL A 415 -10.66 2.14 0.36
N ALA A 416 -10.28 3.06 -0.52
CA ALA A 416 -11.04 3.40 -1.73
C ALA A 416 -11.10 2.21 -2.72
N ALA A 417 -12.25 2.01 -3.37
CA ALA A 417 -12.38 0.98 -4.42
C ALA A 417 -11.66 1.37 -5.74
N GLY A 418 -11.52 2.67 -6.03
CA GLY A 418 -10.89 3.22 -7.24
C GLY A 418 -11.89 3.75 -8.28
N ASN A 419 -11.49 4.79 -9.03
CA ASN A 419 -12.37 5.58 -9.89
C ASN A 419 -12.20 5.28 -11.40
N LYS A 420 -11.99 4.00 -11.80
CA LYS A 420 -11.63 3.62 -13.18
C LYS A 420 -12.54 2.59 -13.87
N PHE A 421 -13.79 2.43 -13.44
CA PHE A 421 -14.75 1.45 -13.98
C PHE A 421 -14.85 1.42 -15.52
N ARG A 422 -14.71 2.58 -16.18
CA ARG A 422 -14.85 2.74 -17.64
C ARG A 422 -13.74 2.04 -18.45
N ASP A 423 -12.67 1.59 -17.80
CA ASP A 423 -11.53 0.85 -18.40
C ASP A 423 -11.84 -0.64 -18.66
N GLY A 424 -13.11 -1.07 -18.65
CA GLY A 424 -13.53 -2.46 -18.84
C GLY A 424 -13.31 -3.40 -17.64
N LEU A 425 -12.66 -2.92 -16.58
CA LEU A 425 -12.42 -3.64 -15.33
C LEU A 425 -13.51 -3.32 -14.30
N THR A 426 -14.20 -4.34 -13.80
CA THR A 426 -15.29 -4.19 -12.81
C THR A 426 -14.76 -4.07 -11.38
N GLU A 427 -14.02 -5.09 -10.95
CA GLU A 427 -13.49 -5.28 -9.59
C GLU A 427 -12.31 -4.35 -9.24
N PRO A 428 -12.14 -3.99 -7.96
CA PRO A 428 -10.92 -3.38 -7.44
C PRO A 428 -9.66 -4.16 -7.82
N ASP A 429 -8.79 -3.52 -8.62
CA ASP A 429 -7.62 -4.10 -9.28
C ASP A 429 -6.29 -3.47 -8.84
N LYS A 430 -6.34 -2.57 -7.85
CA LYS A 430 -5.19 -1.88 -7.26
C LYS A 430 -4.97 -2.31 -5.81
N LEU A 431 -3.72 -2.28 -5.36
CA LEU A 431 -3.36 -2.41 -3.95
C LEU A 431 -3.70 -1.13 -3.17
N PRO A 432 -4.12 -1.23 -1.90
CA PRO A 432 -4.43 -2.46 -1.15
C PRO A 432 -5.84 -3.02 -1.39
N ALA A 433 -6.73 -2.36 -2.13
CA ALA A 433 -8.14 -2.75 -2.28
C ALA A 433 -8.35 -4.18 -2.83
N VAL A 434 -7.55 -4.61 -3.81
CA VAL A 434 -7.60 -5.97 -4.40
C VAL A 434 -7.31 -7.09 -3.38
N MET A 435 -6.74 -6.75 -2.21
CA MET A 435 -6.37 -7.70 -1.16
C MET A 435 -7.55 -8.08 -0.25
N ALA A 436 -8.73 -7.48 -0.43
CA ALA A 436 -9.98 -7.95 0.19
C ALA A 436 -10.38 -9.39 -0.22
N LYS A 437 -9.68 -9.99 -1.19
CA LYS A 437 -9.71 -11.43 -1.54
C LYS A 437 -9.16 -12.35 -0.44
N GLU A 438 -8.30 -11.83 0.44
CA GLU A 438 -7.42 -12.64 1.30
C GLU A 438 -7.20 -12.04 2.70
N LEU A 439 -7.71 -10.83 2.97
CA LEU A 439 -7.58 -10.09 4.22
C LEU A 439 -8.89 -9.34 4.52
N PRO A 440 -9.28 -9.18 5.81
CA PRO A 440 -10.46 -8.40 6.22
C PRO A 440 -10.28 -6.88 6.06
N ILE A 441 -10.08 -6.43 4.82
CA ILE A 441 -10.05 -5.02 4.43
C ILE A 441 -11.47 -4.57 4.09
N ILE A 442 -11.83 -3.35 4.50
CA ILE A 442 -13.08 -2.69 4.12
C ILE A 442 -12.81 -1.85 2.88
N VAL A 443 -13.37 -2.27 1.74
CA VAL A 443 -13.21 -1.56 0.46
C VAL A 443 -14.49 -0.80 0.14
N VAL A 444 -14.36 0.50 -0.17
CA VAL A 444 -15.49 1.42 -0.23
C VAL A 444 -15.67 2.01 -1.63
N GLY A 445 -16.84 1.73 -2.22
CA GLY A 445 -17.29 2.28 -3.49
C GLY A 445 -17.93 3.67 -3.35
N SER A 446 -18.03 4.38 -4.47
CA SER A 446 -18.64 5.71 -4.55
C SER A 446 -20.07 5.60 -5.08
N ALA A 447 -20.99 6.31 -4.45
CA ALA A 447 -22.37 6.47 -4.91
C ALA A 447 -22.69 7.94 -5.24
N GLU A 448 -23.51 8.11 -6.27
CA GLU A 448 -24.11 9.38 -6.68
C GLU A 448 -25.19 9.80 -5.67
N ARG A 449 -25.59 11.07 -5.70
CA ARG A 449 -26.64 11.61 -4.79
C ARG A 449 -28.05 11.06 -5.05
N ASP A 450 -28.30 10.47 -6.22
CA ASP A 450 -29.52 9.70 -6.50
C ASP A 450 -29.44 8.25 -6.00
N PHE A 451 -28.39 7.93 -5.23
CA PHE A 451 -28.00 6.63 -4.67
C PHE A 451 -27.46 5.61 -5.69
N ARG A 452 -27.32 5.91 -6.98
CA ARG A 452 -26.73 4.96 -7.95
C ARG A 452 -25.23 4.77 -7.70
N ILE A 453 -24.66 3.66 -8.18
CA ILE A 453 -23.19 3.48 -8.20
C ILE A 453 -22.60 4.57 -9.10
N ALA A 454 -21.60 5.30 -8.59
CA ALA A 454 -20.98 6.38 -9.34
C ALA A 454 -20.32 5.87 -10.62
N ALA A 455 -20.45 6.61 -11.71
CA ALA A 455 -20.11 6.12 -13.05
C ALA A 455 -18.61 5.73 -13.23
N THR A 456 -17.75 6.23 -12.35
CA THR A 456 -16.32 5.91 -12.27
C THR A 456 -15.99 4.79 -11.26
N SER A 457 -16.85 4.51 -10.28
CA SER A 457 -16.55 3.59 -9.17
C SER A 457 -16.37 2.14 -9.62
N ARG A 458 -15.26 1.52 -9.21
CA ARG A 458 -15.14 0.05 -9.13
C ARG A 458 -16.30 -0.52 -8.30
N ARG A 459 -16.65 -1.77 -8.59
CA ARG A 459 -17.83 -2.48 -8.08
C ARG A 459 -17.58 -4.00 -8.06
N GLY A 460 -18.42 -4.74 -7.36
CA GLY A 460 -18.37 -6.20 -7.32
C GLY A 460 -17.96 -6.74 -5.95
N ASP A 461 -17.59 -8.01 -5.90
CA ASP A 461 -17.58 -8.81 -4.66
C ASP A 461 -16.51 -8.38 -3.65
N LEU A 462 -15.49 -7.63 -4.09
CA LEU A 462 -14.48 -7.08 -3.19
C LEU A 462 -14.95 -5.80 -2.49
N VAL A 463 -15.95 -5.09 -3.03
CA VAL A 463 -16.47 -3.84 -2.46
C VAL A 463 -17.40 -4.16 -1.30
N THR A 464 -16.95 -3.82 -0.09
CA THR A 464 -17.65 -4.12 1.17
C THR A 464 -18.90 -3.26 1.36
N THR A 465 -18.85 -2.02 0.89
CA THR A 465 -19.96 -1.05 0.98
C THR A 465 -19.74 0.13 0.03
N PHE A 466 -20.74 0.99 -0.11
CA PHE A 466 -20.66 2.28 -0.80
C PHE A 466 -20.98 3.42 0.17
N ALA A 467 -20.45 4.62 -0.09
CA ALA A 467 -20.91 5.86 0.57
C ALA A 467 -21.20 6.91 -0.49
N ILE A 468 -22.04 7.91 -0.16
CA ILE A 468 -22.26 9.03 -1.08
C ILE A 468 -20.98 9.84 -1.14
N SER A 469 -20.46 10.00 -2.34
CA SER A 469 -19.22 10.74 -2.58
C SER A 469 -19.20 11.43 -3.94
N ALA A 470 -20.36 11.63 -4.55
CA ALA A 470 -20.57 12.81 -5.38
C ALA A 470 -20.93 13.99 -4.45
N ASP A 471 -20.27 15.13 -4.66
CA ASP A 471 -20.59 16.42 -4.02
C ASP A 471 -20.58 16.40 -2.52
N ILE A 472 -19.52 15.82 -1.99
CA ILE A 472 -19.18 16.01 -0.60
C ILE A 472 -18.49 17.36 -0.43
N LYS A 473 -18.83 18.03 0.67
CA LYS A 473 -18.04 19.15 1.18
C LYS A 473 -16.95 18.63 2.09
N CYS A 474 -15.78 19.24 1.99
CA CYS A 474 -14.56 18.93 2.74
C CYS A 474 -13.64 20.16 2.79
N ALA A 475 -12.65 20.15 3.68
CA ALA A 475 -11.74 21.28 3.92
C ALA A 475 -10.99 21.75 2.66
N ASP A 476 -10.90 23.06 2.46
CA ASP A 476 -10.13 23.70 1.38
C ASP A 476 -8.78 24.22 1.91
N PRO A 477 -7.61 23.71 1.47
CA PRO A 477 -6.31 24.18 1.95
C PRO A 477 -5.94 25.61 1.50
N LEU A 478 -6.82 26.34 0.81
CA LEU A 478 -6.66 27.76 0.44
C LEU A 478 -7.48 28.73 1.31
N ASP A 479 -8.48 28.25 2.05
CA ASP A 479 -9.35 29.07 2.89
C ASP A 479 -9.58 28.37 4.23
N GLN A 480 -9.13 28.99 5.32
CA GLN A 480 -9.12 28.39 6.66
C GLN A 480 -10.52 27.99 7.17
N ALA A 481 -11.59 28.59 6.65
CA ALA A 481 -12.98 28.22 6.96
C ALA A 481 -13.74 27.67 5.73
N GLY A 482 -13.10 27.60 4.57
CA GLY A 482 -13.73 27.27 3.30
C GLY A 482 -14.01 25.78 3.11
N LEU A 483 -14.97 25.47 2.24
CA LEU A 483 -15.30 24.08 1.92
C LEU A 483 -15.28 23.83 0.42
N ALA A 484 -14.23 23.14 -0.03
CA ALA A 484 -14.12 22.59 -1.37
C ALA A 484 -15.23 21.55 -1.64
N THR A 485 -15.50 21.30 -2.91
CA THR A 485 -16.34 20.18 -3.35
C THR A 485 -15.46 19.20 -4.15
N ASP A 486 -15.46 17.92 -3.79
CA ASP A 486 -14.68 16.89 -4.48
C ASP A 486 -15.47 15.56 -4.61
N SER A 487 -15.02 14.63 -5.46
CA SER A 487 -15.81 13.50 -5.97
C SER A 487 -15.06 12.16 -5.93
N GLY A 488 -15.78 11.06 -5.68
CA GLY A 488 -15.32 9.69 -5.90
C GLY A 488 -14.88 8.89 -4.67
N THR A 489 -14.38 7.66 -4.92
CA THR A 489 -14.10 6.64 -3.89
C THR A 489 -13.08 7.10 -2.83
N SER A 490 -12.20 8.05 -3.18
CA SER A 490 -11.27 8.70 -2.27
C SER A 490 -11.95 9.34 -1.06
N PHE A 491 -13.20 9.79 -1.21
CA PHE A 491 -13.94 10.50 -0.16
C PHE A 491 -15.07 9.65 0.43
N ALA A 492 -15.36 8.50 -0.18
CA ALA A 492 -16.21 7.46 0.38
C ALA A 492 -15.51 6.71 1.53
N ALA A 493 -14.26 6.28 1.29
CA ALA A 493 -13.44 5.55 2.26
C ALA A 493 -13.26 6.25 3.63
N PRO A 494 -12.86 7.53 3.71
CA PRO A 494 -12.71 8.24 5.00
C PRO A 494 -14.01 8.37 5.79
N GLN A 495 -15.15 8.56 5.13
CA GLN A 495 -16.45 8.59 5.83
C GLN A 495 -16.72 7.26 6.55
N VAL A 496 -16.52 6.13 5.85
CA VAL A 496 -16.67 4.79 6.43
C VAL A 496 -15.60 4.51 7.48
N ALA A 497 -14.37 4.98 7.31
CA ALA A 497 -13.32 4.88 8.32
C ALA A 497 -13.71 5.57 9.64
N GLY A 498 -14.36 6.74 9.56
CA GLY A 498 -14.92 7.39 10.74
C GLY A 498 -16.16 6.68 11.30
N VAL A 499 -17.00 6.04 10.47
CA VAL A 499 -18.09 5.17 10.97
C VAL A 499 -17.52 3.94 11.73
N VAL A 500 -16.43 3.36 11.26
CA VAL A 500 -15.72 2.27 11.94
C VAL A 500 -15.10 2.75 13.25
N ALA A 501 -14.46 3.93 13.27
CA ALA A 501 -13.94 4.53 14.50
C ALA A 501 -15.06 4.87 15.50
N TYR A 502 -16.22 5.34 15.01
CA TYR A 502 -17.42 5.53 15.81
C TYR A 502 -17.88 4.22 16.46
N TRP A 503 -17.95 3.12 15.72
CA TRP A 503 -18.28 1.79 16.28
C TRP A 503 -17.26 1.31 17.31
N MET A 504 -15.96 1.48 17.08
CA MET A 504 -14.92 1.15 18.06
C MET A 504 -15.03 1.98 19.35
N SER A 505 -15.55 3.22 19.28
CA SER A 505 -15.83 4.06 20.46
C SER A 505 -17.18 3.78 21.14
N HIS A 506 -18.09 3.04 20.49
CA HIS A 506 -19.47 2.88 20.92
C HIS A 506 -19.68 1.52 21.62
N PRO A 507 -20.03 1.47 22.93
CA PRO A 507 -20.02 0.24 23.73
C PRO A 507 -20.79 -0.95 23.13
N GLU A 508 -21.98 -0.72 22.57
CA GLU A 508 -22.79 -1.78 21.95
C GLU A 508 -22.10 -2.44 20.75
N PHE A 509 -21.34 -1.69 19.93
CA PHE A 509 -20.61 -2.24 18.79
C PHE A 509 -19.24 -2.79 19.19
N ALA A 510 -18.52 -2.09 20.06
CA ALA A 510 -17.24 -2.54 20.61
C ALA A 510 -17.38 -3.91 21.33
N GLY A 511 -18.49 -4.13 22.03
CA GLY A 511 -18.81 -5.40 22.70
C GLY A 511 -19.00 -6.62 21.79
N HIS A 512 -19.08 -6.44 20.46
CA HIS A 512 -19.08 -7.54 19.50
C HIS A 512 -17.69 -7.94 18.98
N SER A 513 -16.65 -7.14 19.29
CA SER A 513 -15.30 -7.36 18.77
C SER A 513 -14.46 -8.16 19.76
N THR A 514 -13.80 -9.21 19.28
CA THR A 514 -12.87 -10.02 20.09
C THR A 514 -11.43 -9.67 19.70
N PRO A 515 -10.47 -9.59 20.65
CA PRO A 515 -9.07 -9.40 20.30
C PRO A 515 -8.56 -10.49 19.35
N GLY A 516 -7.84 -10.08 18.31
CA GLY A 516 -7.44 -10.91 17.17
C GLY A 516 -8.49 -11.03 16.05
N SER A 517 -9.69 -10.46 16.21
CA SER A 517 -10.76 -10.47 15.19
C SER A 517 -11.34 -9.09 14.86
N VAL A 518 -10.85 -7.99 15.45
CA VAL A 518 -11.52 -6.68 15.42
C VAL A 518 -11.73 -6.17 13.98
N ALA A 519 -10.72 -6.31 13.12
CA ALA A 519 -10.82 -5.91 11.71
C ALA A 519 -11.88 -6.73 10.92
N GLU A 520 -11.97 -8.04 11.16
CA GLU A 520 -12.96 -8.91 10.53
C GLU A 520 -14.38 -8.65 11.05
N THR A 521 -14.54 -8.54 12.36
CA THR A 521 -15.81 -8.16 12.99
C THR A 521 -16.33 -6.85 12.41
N LEU A 522 -15.49 -5.81 12.32
CA LEU A 522 -15.91 -4.50 11.82
C LEU A 522 -16.16 -4.50 10.30
N ARG A 523 -15.44 -5.30 9.52
CA ARG A 523 -15.77 -5.53 8.10
C ARG A 523 -17.14 -6.19 7.94
N ASN A 524 -17.44 -7.19 8.76
CA ASN A 524 -18.71 -7.91 8.70
C ASN A 524 -19.87 -7.05 9.22
N ILE A 525 -19.66 -6.21 10.24
CA ILE A 525 -20.61 -5.15 10.66
C ILE A 525 -20.83 -4.14 9.52
N THR A 526 -19.77 -3.69 8.84
CA THR A 526 -19.87 -2.77 7.70
C THR A 526 -20.79 -3.34 6.61
N ALA A 527 -20.54 -4.58 6.18
CA ALA A 527 -21.36 -5.23 5.16
C ALA A 527 -22.82 -5.43 5.63
N ALA A 528 -23.02 -5.95 6.85
CA ALA A 528 -24.35 -6.25 7.39
C ALA A 528 -25.23 -5.02 7.68
N LEU A 529 -24.63 -3.84 7.88
CA LEU A 529 -25.35 -2.57 8.07
C LEU A 529 -25.43 -1.73 6.79
N SER A 530 -25.01 -2.26 5.63
CA SER A 530 -25.10 -1.57 4.34
C SER A 530 -26.30 -2.07 3.53
N TYR A 531 -27.07 -1.16 2.93
CA TYR A 531 -28.30 -1.51 2.20
C TYR A 531 -28.65 -0.49 1.12
N PRO A 532 -29.36 -0.89 0.05
CA PRO A 532 -29.78 0.02 -1.00
C PRO A 532 -30.82 1.01 -0.47
N ARG A 533 -30.62 2.29 -0.79
CA ARG A 533 -31.51 3.39 -0.34
C ARG A 533 -32.76 3.54 -1.21
N VAL A 534 -32.80 2.81 -2.32
CA VAL A 534 -33.96 2.64 -3.22
C VAL A 534 -34.23 1.14 -3.33
N ALA A 535 -35.49 0.73 -3.16
CA ALA A 535 -35.89 -0.69 -3.19
C ALA A 535 -36.04 -1.23 -4.63
N GLU A 536 -35.05 -0.93 -5.49
CA GLU A 536 -35.00 -1.26 -6.91
C GLU A 536 -33.69 -2.00 -7.26
N ALA A 537 -33.72 -2.80 -8.32
CA ALA A 537 -32.53 -3.54 -8.75
C ALA A 537 -31.46 -2.59 -9.33
N GLY A 538 -30.19 -2.83 -8.97
CA GLY A 538 -29.05 -2.05 -9.46
C GLY A 538 -28.58 -0.92 -8.55
N PHE A 539 -29.28 -0.65 -7.44
CA PHE A 539 -28.81 0.26 -6.40
C PHE A 539 -27.83 -0.46 -5.44
N PRO A 540 -26.71 0.18 -5.06
CA PRO A 540 -25.68 -0.41 -4.20
C PRO A 540 -26.08 -0.44 -2.73
N PRO A 541 -25.52 -1.38 -1.93
CA PRO A 541 -25.59 -1.31 -0.48
C PRO A 541 -24.76 -0.12 0.04
N ILE A 542 -25.42 0.92 0.55
CA ILE A 542 -24.77 2.11 1.09
C ILE A 542 -24.71 2.01 2.62
N ALA A 543 -23.52 2.28 3.17
CA ALA A 543 -23.21 2.21 4.59
C ALA A 543 -24.20 3.03 5.45
N TRP A 544 -24.38 2.59 6.70
CA TRP A 544 -25.18 3.26 7.71
C TRP A 544 -24.49 3.10 9.08
N ASN A 545 -24.49 4.15 9.90
CA ASN A 545 -23.79 4.18 11.19
C ASN A 545 -24.47 3.34 12.28
N GLY A 546 -25.66 2.80 12.04
CA GLY A 546 -26.39 1.98 13.02
C GLY A 546 -26.92 2.77 14.23
N HIS A 547 -26.95 4.11 14.18
CA HIS A 547 -27.44 4.95 15.28
C HIS A 547 -28.86 4.54 15.73
N ASP A 548 -29.76 4.27 14.77
CA ASP A 548 -31.14 3.91 15.10
C ASP A 548 -31.37 2.40 15.40
N LEU A 549 -30.30 1.58 15.47
CA LEU A 549 -30.42 0.14 15.77
C LEU A 549 -30.92 -0.08 17.21
N ALA A 550 -31.85 -1.04 17.37
CA ALA A 550 -32.43 -1.42 18.67
C ALA A 550 -31.89 -2.78 19.13
N TRP A 551 -30.98 -2.76 20.10
CA TRP A 551 -30.29 -3.95 20.62
C TRP A 551 -31.12 -4.71 21.67
N PRO A 552 -32.10 -5.50 21.20
CA PRO A 552 -32.08 -6.93 21.52
C PRO A 552 -32.37 -7.83 20.32
N ASN A 553 -32.67 -7.27 19.14
CA ASN A 553 -33.19 -8.03 17.99
C ASN A 553 -32.10 -8.69 17.12
N ARG A 554 -31.45 -9.71 17.69
CA ARG A 554 -30.76 -10.82 17.00
C ARG A 554 -29.97 -10.51 15.71
N VAL A 555 -29.23 -9.39 15.63
CA VAL A 555 -28.18 -9.26 14.61
C VAL A 555 -27.00 -10.13 15.04
N SER A 556 -27.11 -11.42 14.75
CA SER A 556 -26.02 -12.38 14.93
C SER A 556 -25.00 -12.13 13.83
N PHE A 557 -24.07 -11.21 14.07
CA PHE A 557 -22.83 -11.09 13.32
C PHE A 557 -22.01 -12.37 13.55
N ARG A 558 -22.35 -13.43 12.82
CA ARG A 558 -21.54 -14.65 12.81
C ARG A 558 -20.21 -14.32 12.16
N THR A 559 -19.12 -14.49 12.91
CA THR A 559 -17.88 -14.99 12.32
C THR A 559 -18.20 -16.29 11.59
N VAL A 560 -17.72 -16.41 10.35
CA VAL A 560 -17.98 -17.51 9.41
C VAL A 560 -16.70 -18.30 9.21
#